data_AF-A0A2S6QVR4-F1
#
_entry.id   AF-A0A2S6QVR4-F1
#
_cell.length_a   1.000
_cell.length_b   1.000
_cell.length_c   1.000
_cell.angle_alpha   90.00
_cell.angle_beta   90.00
_cell.angle_gamma   90.00
#
_symmetry.space_group_name_H-M   'P 1'
#
loop_
_entity.id
_entity.type
_entity.pdbx_description
1 polymer ?
#
loop_
_entity_poly.entity_id
_entity_poly.type
_entity_poly.pdbx_seq_one_letter_code
_entity_poly.pdbx_strand_id
1 'polypeptide(L)' 'MAVFDGLIVSRWSRAVFEDMKLGGVTAANCTCAVWEGFRDTMENIAEWHNWFNNFDDLLVPIKRVS' A
#
# COMPACT_ATOMS: atom_id res chain seq x y z
N MET A 1 -12.55 7.19 -14.76
CA MET A 1 -11.67 8.20 -14.15
C MET A 1 -10.77 7.46 -13.17
N ALA A 2 -9.46 7.65 -13.23
CA ALA A 2 -8.54 7.08 -12.26
C ALA A 2 -8.36 8.08 -11.09
N VAL A 3 -8.44 7.60 -9.86
CA VAL A 3 -8.29 8.39 -8.64
C VAL A 3 -7.00 7.99 -7.95
N PHE A 4 -6.12 8.96 -7.72
CA PHE A 4 -4.83 8.75 -7.07
C PHE A 4 -4.79 9.49 -5.75
N ASP A 5 -4.43 8.77 -4.68
CA ASP A 5 -4.15 9.38 -3.39
C ASP A 5 -2.63 9.64 -3.26
N GLY A 6 -2.28 10.88 -2.96
CA GLY A 6 -0.89 11.32 -2.87
C GLY A 6 -0.17 10.90 -1.59
N LEU A 7 -0.89 10.50 -0.54
CA LEU A 7 -0.32 10.06 0.73
C LEU A 7 -1.35 9.35 1.61
N ILE A 8 -1.13 8.06 1.88
CA ILE A 8 -1.88 7.32 2.89
C ILE A 8 -0.91 6.77 3.95
N VAL A 9 -1.20 7.12 5.21
CA VAL A 9 -0.59 6.50 6.40
C VAL A 9 -1.72 5.78 7.12
N SER A 10 -1.62 4.47 7.26
CA SER A 10 -2.68 3.67 7.87
C SER A 10 -2.11 2.49 8.64
N ARG A 11 -2.93 1.95 9.54
CA ARG A 11 -2.70 0.63 10.10
C ARG A 11 -3.19 -0.41 9.10
N TRP A 12 -2.31 -0.76 8.17
CA TRP A 12 -2.60 -1.61 7.03
C TRP A 12 -3.20 -2.96 7.43
N SER A 13 -4.22 -3.37 6.67
CA SER A 13 -4.92 -4.65 6.82
C SER A 13 -5.78 -4.88 5.59
N ARG A 14 -6.25 -6.12 5.38
CA ARG A 14 -7.16 -6.44 4.27
C ARG A 14 -8.40 -5.54 4.23
N ALA A 15 -8.99 -5.26 5.39
CA ALA A 15 -10.16 -4.39 5.50
C ALA A 15 -9.89 -2.98 4.97
N VAL A 16 -8.71 -2.40 5.27
CA VAL A 16 -8.32 -1.09 4.73
C VAL A 16 -8.18 -1.13 3.20
N PHE A 17 -7.63 -2.20 2.65
CA PHE A 17 -7.49 -2.35 1.19
C PHE A 17 -8.86 -2.52 0.50
N GLU A 18 -9.80 -3.23 1.13
CA GLU A 18 -11.19 -3.35 0.68
C GLU A 18 -11.90 -1.99 0.71
N ASP A 19 -11.73 -1.22 1.78
CA ASP A 19 -12.29 0.14 1.90
C ASP A 19 -11.71 1.10 0.85
N MET A 20 -10.40 1.02 0.56
CA MET A 20 -9.78 1.79 -0.52
C MET A 20 -10.42 1.47 -1.88
N LYS A 21 -10.66 0.18 -2.17
CA LYS A 21 -11.32 -0.27 -3.39
C LYS A 21 -12.78 0.19 -3.45
N LEU A 22 -13.52 0.05 -2.34
CA LEU A 22 -14.91 0.51 -2.22
C LEU A 22 -15.03 2.02 -2.41
N GLY A 23 -14.06 2.79 -1.88
CA GLY A 23 -13.94 4.23 -2.06
C GLY A 23 -13.51 4.67 -3.45
N GLY A 24 -13.18 3.74 -4.36
CA GLY A 24 -12.80 4.03 -5.74
C GLY A 24 -11.36 4.52 -5.93
N VAL A 25 -10.48 4.33 -4.94
CA VAL A 25 -9.05 4.66 -5.06
C VAL A 25 -8.40 3.70 -6.05
N THR A 26 -7.81 4.24 -7.12
CA THR A 26 -7.14 3.45 -8.16
C THR A 26 -5.70 3.12 -7.77
N ALA A 27 -5.00 4.07 -7.16
CA ALA A 27 -3.65 3.89 -6.64
C ALA A 27 -3.35 4.91 -5.54
N ALA A 28 -2.42 4.59 -4.65
CA ALA A 28 -2.02 5.46 -3.56
C ALA A 28 -0.51 5.41 -3.30
N ASN A 29 0.07 6.52 -2.85
CA ASN A 29 1.36 6.49 -2.17
C ASN A 29 1.15 6.00 -0.73
N CYS A 30 1.60 4.78 -0.44
CA CYS A 30 1.43 4.17 0.87
C CYS A 30 2.71 4.30 1.69
N THR A 31 2.62 4.97 2.83
CA THR A 31 3.77 5.19 3.71
C THR A 31 4.21 3.88 4.37
N CYS A 32 5.52 3.59 4.31
CA CYS A 32 6.14 2.43 4.96
C CYS A 32 7.17 2.80 6.03
N ALA A 33 7.51 4.09 6.19
CA ALA A 33 8.35 4.61 7.26
C ALA A 33 8.13 6.12 7.42
N VAL A 34 8.22 6.60 8.66
CA VAL A 34 8.17 8.01 9.06
C VAL A 34 9.37 8.34 9.95
N TRP A 35 9.59 7.55 11.01
CA TRP A 35 10.66 7.76 11.99
C TRP A 35 11.60 6.54 12.11
N GLU A 36 11.25 5.45 11.44
CA GLU A 36 11.93 4.16 11.48
C GLU A 36 13.36 4.27 10.95
N GLY A 37 14.26 3.49 11.58
CA GLY A 37 15.60 3.29 11.07
C GLY A 37 15.63 2.34 9.87
N PHE A 38 16.82 2.08 9.34
CA PHE A 38 16.98 1.23 8.15
C PHE A 38 16.38 -0.17 8.32
N ARG A 39 16.69 -0.88 9.40
CA ARG A 39 16.23 -2.25 9.62
C ARG A 39 14.70 -2.32 9.66
N ASP A 40 14.08 -1.51 10.49
CA ASP A 40 12.63 -1.49 10.68
C ASP A 40 11.91 -1.07 9.38
N THR A 41 12.50 -0.15 8.62
CA THR A 41 12.00 0.22 7.28
C THR A 41 12.05 -0.98 6.31
N MET A 42 13.13 -1.76 6.32
CA MET A 42 13.25 -2.95 5.48
C MET A 42 12.26 -4.05 5.90
N GLU A 43 11.96 -4.19 7.19
CA GLU A 43 10.92 -5.09 7.70
C GLU A 43 9.52 -4.64 7.22
N ASN A 44 9.21 -3.34 7.26
CA ASN A 44 7.97 -2.80 6.70
C ASN A 44 7.85 -3.04 5.19
N ILE A 45 8.94 -2.88 4.43
CA ILE A 45 8.96 -3.20 2.99
C ILE A 45 8.71 -4.70 2.77
N ALA A 46 9.35 -5.58 3.55
CA ALA A 46 9.12 -7.02 3.45
C ALA A 46 7.66 -7.38 3.72
N GLU A 47 7.01 -6.72 4.68
CA GLU A 47 5.59 -6.94 4.95
C GLU A 47 4.68 -6.47 3.80
N TRP A 48 5.01 -5.36 3.12
CA TRP A 48 4.34 -4.99 1.87
C TRP A 48 4.43 -6.08 0.81
N HIS A 49 5.61 -6.69 0.65
CA HIS A 49 5.77 -7.83 -0.25
C HIS A 49 4.89 -9.02 0.15
N ASN A 50 4.74 -9.31 1.45
CA ASN A 50 3.83 -10.33 1.93
C ASN A 50 2.37 -10.00 1.58
N TRP A 51 1.94 -8.75 1.77
CA TRP A 51 0.57 -8.32 1.41
C TRP A 51 0.30 -8.36 -0.09
N PHE A 52 1.26 -8.01 -0.93
CA PHE A 52 1.11 -8.17 -2.38
C PHE A 52 0.89 -9.62 -2.80
N ASN A 53 1.50 -10.58 -2.09
CA ASN A 53 1.30 -12.01 -2.37
C ASN A 53 -0.01 -12.56 -1.77
N ASN A 54 -0.37 -12.13 -0.56
CA ASN A 54 -1.53 -12.67 0.16
C ASN A 54 -2.86 -12.02 -0.24
N PHE A 55 -2.82 -10.81 -0.80
CA PHE A 55 -4.00 -10.02 -1.19
C PHE A 55 -3.88 -9.57 -2.66
N ASP A 56 -3.44 -10.47 -3.54
CA ASP A 56 -3.29 -10.23 -4.98
C ASP A 56 -4.63 -9.94 -5.70
N ASP A 57 -5.76 -10.28 -5.05
CA ASP A 57 -7.11 -9.91 -5.44
C ASP A 57 -7.42 -8.40 -5.26
N LEU A 58 -6.61 -7.71 -4.46
CA LEU A 58 -6.78 -6.31 -4.09
C LEU A 58 -5.59 -5.43 -4.44
N LEU A 59 -4.37 -5.95 -4.37
CA LEU A 59 -3.14 -5.17 -4.40
C LEU A 59 -2.19 -5.61 -5.50
N VAL A 60 -1.54 -4.62 -6.11
CA VAL A 60 -0.38 -4.82 -6.99
C VAL A 60 0.67 -3.73 -6.72
N PRO A 61 1.97 -4.03 -6.81
CA PRO A 61 3.01 -3.00 -6.66
C PRO A 61 3.09 -2.12 -7.91
N ILE A 62 3.21 -0.80 -7.71
CA ILE A 62 3.31 0.19 -8.79
C ILE A 62 4.72 0.78 -8.84
N LYS A 63 5.36 0.71 -10.01
CA LYS A 63 6.71 1.28 -10.25
C LYS A 63 6.75 2.30 -11.41
N ARG A 64 5.70 2.32 -12.25
CA ARG A 64 5.59 3.18 -13.44
C ARG A 64 4.12 3.41 -13.79
N VAL A 65 3.86 4.54 -14.45
CA VAL A 65 2.59 4.83 -15.14
C VAL A 65 2.83 4.55 -16.61
N SER A 66 2.22 3.50 -17.16
CA SER A 66 2.34 3.15 -18.59
C SER A 66 1.06 2.51 -19.07
#